data_AF-A0A832MDX0-F1
#
_entry.id   AF-A0A832MDX0-F1
#
_cell.length_a   1.000
_cell.length_b   1.000
_cell.length_c   1.000
_cell.angle_alpha   90.00
_cell.angle_beta   90.00
_cell.angle_gamma   90.00
#
_symmetry.space_group_name_H-M   'P 1'
#
loop_
_entity.id
_entity.type
_entity.pdbx_description
1 polymer ?
#
loop_
_entity_poly.entity_id
_entity_poly.type
_entity_poly.pdbx_seq_one_letter_code
_entity_poly.pdbx_strand_id
1 'polypeptide(L)'
;MSEPLLLFDPRHTLSIQGFSGRAATTTLHDATETGVFISGIFQAAEDFAVLGFWNAYDYFNHLRLKPLPRTDLSGLKLEFDIECDHALDGAMRFD
;
A
#
# COMPACT_ATOMS: atom_id res chain seq x y z
N MET A 1 4.63 -27.90 4.88
CA MET A 1 3.57 -27.83 3.85
C MET A 1 3.56 -26.42 3.30
N SER A 2 3.27 -26.21 2.00
CA SER A 2 3.15 -24.87 1.44
C SER A 2 1.88 -24.21 1.97
N GLU A 3 1.98 -22.99 2.48
CA GLU A 3 0.82 -22.17 2.78
C GLU A 3 0.21 -21.64 1.47
N PRO A 4 -1.13 -21.59 1.32
CA PRO A 4 -1.76 -20.99 0.17
C PRO A 4 -1.57 -19.46 0.20
N LEU A 5 -1.01 -18.90 -0.88
CA LEU A 5 -0.91 -17.45 -1.03
C LEU A 5 -2.29 -16.87 -1.36
N LEU A 6 -2.81 -16.03 -0.46
CA LEU A 6 -4.02 -15.27 -0.70
C LEU A 6 -3.68 -14.05 -1.57
N LEU A 7 -4.17 -14.07 -2.81
CA LEU A 7 -4.02 -12.91 -3.68
C LEU A 7 -4.77 -11.72 -3.10
N PHE A 8 -4.16 -10.53 -3.16
CA PHE A 8 -4.63 -9.30 -2.52
C PHE A 8 -4.50 -9.24 -1.00
N ASP A 9 -3.85 -10.24 -0.38
CA ASP A 9 -3.37 -10.08 0.99
C ASP A 9 -2.41 -8.88 1.04
N PRO A 10 -2.74 -7.83 1.82
CA PRO A 10 -1.93 -6.63 1.91
C PRO A 10 -0.49 -6.87 2.37
N ARG A 11 -0.23 -7.93 3.12
CA ARG A 11 1.13 -8.26 3.60
C ARG A 11 2.09 -8.64 2.49
N HIS A 12 1.57 -9.03 1.32
CA HIS A 12 2.36 -9.60 0.23
C HIS A 12 2.23 -8.82 -1.08
N THR A 13 1.11 -8.14 -1.30
CA THR A 13 0.74 -7.62 -2.63
C THR A 13 0.51 -6.11 -2.67
N LEU A 14 0.64 -5.43 -1.53
CA LEU A 14 0.51 -3.99 -1.42
C LEU A 14 1.86 -3.32 -1.14
N SER A 15 2.08 -2.16 -1.77
CA SER A 15 3.27 -1.34 -1.51
C SER A 15 3.04 0.12 -1.88
N ILE A 16 3.80 1.02 -1.26
CA ILE A 16 3.86 2.42 -1.72
C ILE A 16 4.73 2.51 -2.97
N GLN A 17 4.18 3.06 -4.05
CA GLN A 17 4.91 3.27 -5.31
C GLN A 17 5.63 4.62 -5.34
N GLY A 18 5.13 5.62 -4.60
CA GLY A 18 5.79 6.92 -4.51
C GLY A 18 4.96 7.95 -3.75
N PHE A 19 5.62 9.07 -3.50
CA PHE A 19 5.06 10.29 -2.94
C PHE A 19 5.60 11.50 -3.70
N SER A 20 4.85 12.59 -3.73
CA SER A 20 5.22 13.88 -4.34
C SER A 20 5.53 14.93 -3.29
N GLY A 21 6.30 15.95 -3.67
CA GLY A 21 6.62 17.10 -2.81
C GLY A 21 8.03 17.10 -2.25
N ARG A 22 8.48 18.27 -1.77
CA ARG A 22 9.77 18.40 -1.06
C ARG A 22 9.54 17.98 0.40
N ALA A 23 10.27 16.96 0.85
CA ALA A 23 10.20 16.40 2.21
C ALA A 23 8.94 15.60 2.57
N ALA A 24 8.06 15.32 1.60
CA ALA A 24 7.09 14.26 1.78
C ALA A 24 7.83 12.93 2.02
N THR A 25 7.31 12.12 2.93
CA THR A 25 7.79 10.77 3.16
C THR A 25 6.63 9.94 3.65
N THR A 26 6.55 8.68 3.22
CA THR A 26 5.42 7.82 3.55
C THR A 26 5.91 6.41 3.75
N THR A 27 5.31 5.70 4.70
CA THR A 27 5.59 4.29 4.95
C THR A 27 4.29 3.52 5.11
N LEU A 28 4.29 2.29 4.61
CA LEU A 28 3.24 1.30 4.88
C LEU A 28 3.73 0.41 6.02
N HIS A 29 2.90 0.21 7.03
CA HIS A 29 3.23 -0.58 8.20
C HIS A 29 1.99 -1.29 8.76
N ASP A 30 2.21 -2.17 9.74
CA ASP A 30 1.16 -2.90 10.46
C ASP A 30 0.14 -3.60 9.53
N ALA A 31 0.64 -4.17 8.44
CA ALA A 31 -0.19 -4.91 7.49
C ALA A 31 -0.76 -6.18 8.13
N THR A 32 -2.06 -6.39 7.91
CA THR A 32 -2.80 -7.60 8.28
C THR A 32 -3.37 -8.25 7.01
N GLU A 33 -4.09 -9.37 7.18
CA GLU A 33 -4.76 -10.05 6.06
C GLU A 33 -5.78 -9.19 5.32
N THR A 34 -6.30 -8.13 5.94
CA THR A 34 -7.41 -7.33 5.40
C THR A 34 -7.17 -5.82 5.45
N GLY A 35 -6.06 -5.34 6.00
CA GLY A 35 -5.82 -3.90 6.15
C GLY A 35 -4.35 -3.55 6.31
N VAL A 36 -4.04 -2.26 6.16
CA VAL A 36 -2.71 -1.67 6.35
C VAL A 36 -2.83 -0.29 6.96
N PHE A 37 -1.77 0.17 7.62
CA PHE A 37 -1.62 1.56 7.99
C PHE A 37 -0.63 2.25 7.06
N ILE A 38 -0.96 3.48 6.70
CA ILE A 38 -0.06 4.36 5.94
C ILE A 38 0.16 5.60 6.80
N SER A 39 1.40 5.86 7.15
CA SER A 39 1.81 7.08 7.84
C SER A 39 2.79 7.85 6.99
N GLY A 40 2.84 9.16 7.19
CA GLY A 40 3.73 10.01 6.42
C GLY A 40 3.69 11.47 6.87
N ILE A 41 4.56 12.24 6.26
CA ILE A 41 4.59 13.69 6.38
C ILE A 41 4.03 14.24 5.07
N PHE A 42 2.90 14.95 5.16
CA PHE A 42 2.23 15.64 4.05
C PHE A 42 2.12 17.12 4.44
N GLN A 43 3.02 17.96 3.90
CA GLN A 43 3.16 19.37 4.26
C GLN A 43 2.48 20.31 3.27
N ALA A 44 2.26 19.86 2.05
CA ALA A 44 1.66 20.64 0.97
C ALA A 44 0.40 19.95 0.42
N ALA A 45 -0.48 20.74 -0.19
CA ALA A 45 -1.73 20.23 -0.77
C ALA A 45 -1.48 19.27 -1.95
N GLU A 46 -0.31 19.39 -2.59
CA GLU A 46 0.16 18.50 -3.65
C GLU A 46 0.83 17.21 -3.14
N ASP A 47 0.99 17.02 -1.83
CA ASP A 47 1.61 15.82 -1.28
C ASP A 47 0.59 14.68 -1.29
N PHE A 48 0.93 13.58 -1.96
CA PHE A 48 0.10 12.38 -2.01
C PHE A 48 0.94 11.11 -1.86
N ALA A 49 0.30 10.00 -1.51
CA ALA A 49 0.88 8.66 -1.52
C ALA A 49 0.16 7.78 -2.54
N VAL A 50 0.89 7.00 -3.32
CA VAL A 50 0.30 6.02 -4.25
C VAL A 50 0.42 4.62 -3.65
N LEU A 51 -0.72 4.03 -3.29
CA LEU A 51 -0.82 2.63 -2.89
C LEU A 51 -1.00 1.74 -4.13
N GLY A 52 -0.01 0.89 -4.41
CA GLY A 52 -0.01 -0.04 -5.53
C GLY A 52 -0.45 -1.44 -5.12
N PHE A 53 -1.37 -2.03 -5.91
CA PHE A 53 -1.82 -3.42 -5.80
C PHE A 53 -1.20 -4.28 -6.90
N TRP A 54 -0.50 -5.35 -6.53
CA TRP A 54 0.20 -6.24 -7.45
C TRP A 54 -0.53 -7.59 -7.57
N ASN A 55 -1.06 -7.90 -8.75
CA ASN A 55 -1.84 -9.10 -9.00
C ASN A 55 -1.10 -10.17 -9.83
N ALA A 56 -0.18 -9.77 -10.69
CA ALA A 56 0.37 -10.64 -11.73
C ALA A 56 1.72 -11.26 -11.37
N TYR A 57 2.52 -10.56 -10.58
CA TYR A 57 3.88 -10.95 -10.23
C TYR A 57 4.11 -10.71 -8.75
N ASP A 58 4.82 -11.65 -8.12
CA ASP A 58 5.41 -11.41 -6.82
C ASP A 58 6.67 -10.55 -7.01
N TYR A 59 6.47 -9.22 -6.98
CA TYR A 59 7.52 -8.24 -7.21
C TYR A 59 8.63 -8.28 -6.14
N PHE A 60 8.36 -8.81 -4.96
CA PHE A 60 9.25 -8.73 -3.80
C PHE A 60 10.03 -10.03 -3.55
N ASN A 61 9.51 -11.19 -3.94
CA ASN A 61 10.26 -12.45 -3.83
C ASN A 61 11.07 -12.76 -5.08
N HIS A 62 10.42 -13.11 -6.19
CA HIS A 62 11.12 -13.55 -7.40
C HIS A 62 10.27 -13.34 -8.66
N LEU A 63 10.80 -12.57 -9.63
CA LEU A 63 10.11 -12.16 -10.87
C LEU A 63 9.55 -13.29 -11.74
N ARG A 64 9.97 -14.54 -11.51
CA ARG A 64 9.47 -15.72 -12.25
C ARG A 64 8.24 -16.37 -11.61
N LEU A 65 7.91 -16.00 -10.37
CA LEU A 65 6.72 -16.48 -9.70
C LEU A 65 5.54 -15.60 -10.11
N LYS A 66 4.60 -16.21 -10.83
CA LYS A 66 3.29 -15.63 -11.14
C LYS A 66 2.27 -16.28 -10.22
N PRO A 67 1.76 -15.55 -9.20
CA PRO A 67 0.71 -16.06 -8.32
C PRO A 67 -0.56 -16.43 -9.10
N LEU A 68 -0.83 -15.68 -10.18
CA LEU A 68 -1.99 -15.89 -11.03
C LEU A 68 -1.61 -16.50 -12.39
N PRO A 69 -2.23 -17.64 -12.79
CA PRO A 69 -2.11 -18.18 -14.14
C PRO A 69 -2.83 -17.33 -15.20
N ARG A 70 -3.76 -16.45 -14.80
CA ARG A 70 -4.41 -15.44 -15.66
C ARG A 70 -4.60 -14.13 -14.90
N THR A 71 -4.31 -12.99 -15.54
CA THR A 71 -4.45 -11.64 -14.97
C THR A 71 -5.80 -10.99 -15.29
N ASP A 72 -6.76 -11.76 -15.79
CA ASP A 72 -8.10 -11.26 -16.04
C ASP A 72 -8.82 -11.05 -14.71
N LEU A 73 -8.94 -9.79 -14.32
CA LEU A 73 -9.66 -9.35 -13.13
C LEU A 73 -11.02 -8.75 -13.48
N SER A 74 -11.57 -9.04 -14.66
CA SER A 74 -12.88 -8.53 -15.07
C SER A 74 -13.95 -8.91 -14.05
N GLY A 75 -14.70 -7.91 -13.57
CA GLY A 75 -15.72 -8.09 -12.53
C GLY A 75 -15.21 -8.04 -11.09
N LEU A 76 -13.89 -7.94 -10.86
CA LEU A 76 -13.35 -7.64 -9.55
C LEU A 76 -13.72 -6.21 -9.16
N LYS A 77 -14.39 -6.06 -8.01
CA LYS A 77 -14.61 -4.78 -7.36
C LYS A 77 -13.74 -4.75 -6.11
N LEU A 78 -12.86 -3.75 -6.02
CA LEU A 78 -12.14 -3.44 -4.80
C LEU A 78 -12.94 -2.40 -4.02
N GLU A 79 -13.09 -2.61 -2.73
CA GLU A 79 -13.80 -1.71 -1.81
C GLU A 79 -12.89 -1.49 -0.60
N PHE A 80 -12.77 -0.22 -0.19
CA PHE A 80 -11.86 0.18 0.87
C PHE A 80 -12.62 1.08 1.85
N ASP A 81 -12.54 0.73 3.12
CA ASP A 81 -12.86 1.64 4.20
C ASP A 81 -11.60 2.43 4.54
N ILE A 82 -11.69 3.76 4.52
CA ILE A 82 -10.56 4.66 4.79
C ILE A 82 -10.91 5.49 6.02
N GLU A 83 -10.04 5.41 7.03
CA GLU A 83 -10.06 6.27 8.20
C GLU A 83 -8.80 7.13 8.21
N CYS A 84 -8.97 8.43 8.46
CA CYS A 84 -7.87 9.37 8.60
C CYS A 84 -7.75 9.81 10.06
N ASP A 85 -6.62 9.48 10.68
CA ASP A 85 -6.26 9.98 12.00
C ASP A 85 -5.32 11.18 11.88
N HIS A 86 -5.76 12.31 12.45
CA HIS A 86 -5.04 13.57 12.50
C HIS A 86 -4.30 13.77 13.83
N ALA A 87 -4.18 12.75 14.68
CA ALA A 87 -3.51 12.86 15.99
C ALA A 87 -2.05 13.35 15.90
N LEU A 88 -1.42 13.20 14.73
CA LEU A 88 -0.05 13.68 14.46
C LEU A 88 -0.01 15.06 13.75
N ASP A 89 -1.16 15.64 13.41
CA ASP A 89 -1.22 16.99 12.81
C ASP A 89 -0.73 18.02 13.82
N GLY A 90 0.45 18.60 13.54
CA GLY A 90 1.07 19.63 14.37
C GLY A 90 2.27 19.18 15.22
N ALA A 91 2.67 17.90 15.17
CA ALA A 91 3.86 17.40 15.87
C ALA A 91 5.19 17.97 15.32
N MET A 92 5.18 18.58 14.13
CA MET A 92 6.30 19.31 13.53
C MET A 92 5.94 20.79 13.35
N ARG A 93 5.72 21.52 14.45
CA ARG A 93 5.91 22.97 14.42
C ARG A 93 7.41 23.23 14.54
N PHE A 94 8.00 23.74 13.46
CA PHE A 94 9.30 24.38 13.52
C PHE A 94 9.07 25.83 13.95
N ASP A 95 8.95 26.08 15.25
CA ASP A 95 9.21 27.39 15.83
C ASP A 95 10.71 27.58 16.16
#